data_AF-A0AA41MHC1-F1
#
_entry.id   AF-A0AA41MHC1-F1
#
_cell.length_a   1.000
_cell.length_b   1.000
_cell.length_c   1.000
_cell.angle_alpha   90.00
_cell.angle_beta   90.00
_cell.angle_gamma   90.00
#
_symmetry.space_group_name_H-M   'P 1'
#
loop_
_entity.id
_entity.type
_entity.pdbx_description
1 polymer ?
#
loop_
_entity_poly.entity_id
_entity_poly.type
_entity_poly.pdbx_seq_one_letter_code
_entity_poly.pdbx_strand_id
1 'polypeptide(L)' 'MQTGSYMFVDDKMFSRDALKMTFLITCLSGLALEWVIPYIKKDSPLLSDYRGFLATMKQVFGWEEDEDF' A
#
# COMPACT_ATOMS: atom_id res chain seq x y z
N MET A 1 -1.84 5.85 -18.09
CA MET A 1 -0.98 5.79 -16.90
C MET A 1 -1.21 4.42 -16.29
N GLN A 2 -0.18 3.58 -16.29
CA GLN A 2 -0.26 2.16 -15.93
C GLN A 2 0.04 2.01 -14.43
N THR A 3 -0.90 2.45 -13.59
CA THR A 3 -0.73 2.52 -12.14
C THR A 3 -0.99 1.16 -11.46
N GLY A 4 -1.61 0.21 -12.17
CA GLY A 4 -1.98 -1.11 -11.63
C GLY A 4 -0.82 -2.11 -11.46
N SER A 5 0.26 -2.01 -12.26
CA SER A 5 1.33 -3.03 -12.24
C SER A 5 2.26 -2.98 -11.03
N TYR A 6 2.27 -1.91 -10.23
CA TYR A 6 3.08 -1.85 -9.01
C TYR A 6 2.37 -2.38 -7.76
N MET A 7 1.06 -2.63 -7.82
CA MET A 7 0.29 -3.16 -6.69
C MET A 7 0.33 -4.68 -6.56
N PHE A 8 0.61 -5.40 -7.63
CA PHE A 8 0.87 -6.84 -7.59
C PHE A 8 2.35 -7.10 -7.28
N VAL A 9 2.76 -6.74 -6.07
CA VAL A 9 4.04 -7.16 -5.53
C VAL A 9 3.92 -8.66 -5.24
N ASP A 10 4.37 -9.46 -6.21
CA ASP A 10 4.41 -10.93 -6.16
C ASP A 10 4.91 -11.38 -4.77
N ASP A 11 4.18 -12.30 -4.14
CA ASP A 11 4.54 -12.92 -2.86
C ASP A 11 5.95 -13.57 -2.91
N LYS A 12 6.47 -13.81 -4.13
CA LYS A 12 7.83 -14.29 -4.39
C LYS A 12 8.92 -13.22 -4.28
N MET A 13 8.61 -11.93 -4.39
CA MET A 13 9.63 -10.87 -4.45
C MET A 13 10.04 -10.35 -3.07
N PHE A 14 9.12 -10.40 -2.09
CA PHE A 14 9.41 -10.01 -0.70
C PHE A 14 8.85 -11.04 0.28
N SER A 15 9.74 -11.68 1.02
CA SER A 15 9.39 -12.73 1.99
C SER A 15 8.72 -12.23 3.28
N ARG A 16 8.60 -10.91 3.47
CA ARG A 16 8.06 -10.28 4.69
C ARG A 16 7.20 -9.07 4.33
N ASP A 17 6.01 -9.00 4.92
CA ASP A 17 5.06 -7.90 4.72
C ASP A 17 5.66 -6.53 5.11
N ALA A 18 6.53 -6.48 6.10
CA ALA A 18 7.24 -5.25 6.48
C ALA A 18 8.08 -4.66 5.32
N LEU A 19 8.68 -5.51 4.47
CA LEU A 19 9.45 -5.05 3.31
C LEU A 19 8.53 -4.54 2.20
N LYS A 20 7.43 -5.25 1.94
CA LYS A 20 6.37 -4.80 1.01
C LYS A 20 5.80 -3.46 1.42
N MET A 21 5.55 -3.28 2.72
CA MET A 21 5.02 -2.05 3.29
C MET A 21 6.02 -0.90 3.18
N THR A 22 7.29 -1.14 3.49
CA THR A 22 8.34 -0.12 3.32
C THR A 22 8.42 0.34 1.87
N PHE A 23 8.43 -0.60 0.92
CA PHE A 23 8.43 -0.28 -0.50
C PHE A 23 7.16 0.49 -0.92
N LEU A 24 5.98 0.01 -0.55
CA LEU A 24 4.70 0.66 -0.87
C LEU A 24 4.67 2.11 -0.37
N ILE A 25 5.10 2.35 0.87
CA ILE A 25 5.19 3.70 1.46
C ILE A 25 6.14 4.59 0.65
N THR A 26 7.28 4.07 0.18
CA THR A 26 8.20 4.85 -0.66
C THR A 26 7.63 5.19 -2.03
N CYS A 27 6.66 4.41 -2.53
CA CYS A 27 5.96 4.68 -3.79
C CYS A 27 4.80 5.66 -3.63
N LEU A 28 4.37 5.98 -2.40
CA LEU A 28 3.29 6.94 -2.18
C LEU A 28 3.74 8.36 -2.52
N SER A 29 2.85 9.11 -3.16
CA SER A 29 3.07 10.51 -3.49
C SER A 29 1.76 11.30 -3.37
N GLY A 30 1.87 12.63 -3.30
CA GLY A 30 0.72 13.53 -3.17
C GLY A 30 -0.17 13.21 -1.97
N LEU A 31 -1.49 13.22 -2.18
CA LEU A 31 -2.49 13.01 -1.13
C LEU A 31 -2.37 11.64 -0.42
N ALA A 32 -1.90 10.61 -1.12
CA ALA A 32 -1.69 9.30 -0.52
C ALA A 32 -0.50 9.29 0.46
N LEU A 33 0.56 10.04 0.15
CA LEU A 33 1.68 10.22 1.06
C LEU A 33 1.26 11.02 2.29
N GLU A 34 0.53 12.12 2.11
CA GLU A 34 0.03 12.94 3.23
C GLU A 34 -0.89 12.14 4.15
N TRP A 35 -1.73 11.28 3.56
CA TRP A 35 -2.61 10.40 4.30
C TRP A 35 -1.88 9.35 5.14
N VAL A 36 -0.72 8.84 4.70
CA VAL A 36 0.03 7.81 5.46
C VAL A 36 0.83 8.39 6.64
N ILE A 37 1.21 9.67 6.60
CA ILE A 37 2.08 10.31 7.61
C ILE A 37 1.61 10.12 9.06
N PRO A 38 0.32 10.26 9.41
CA PRO A 38 -0.14 10.05 10.78
C PRO A 38 0.08 8.62 11.28
N TYR A 39 0.02 7.62 10.40
CA TYR A 39 0.28 6.23 10.76
C TYR A 39 1.76 5.99 11.02
N ILE A 40 2.64 6.61 10.21
CA ILE A 40 4.10 6.57 10.40
C ILE A 40 4.48 7.20 11.74
N LYS A 41 3.95 8.39 12.04
CA LYS A 41 4.24 9.10 13.30
C LYS A 41 3.79 8.33 14.55
N LYS A 42 2.80 7.44 14.42
CA LYS A 42 2.24 6.65 15.52
C LYS A 42 2.76 5.22 15.59
N ASP A 43 3.67 4.84 14.69
CA ASP A 43 4.10 3.44 14.52
C ASP A 43 2.92 2.48 14.47
N SER A 44 1.93 2.83 13.62
CA SER A 44 0.67 2.09 13.55
C SER A 44 0.93 0.63 13.16
N PRO A 45 0.27 -0.35 13.80
CA PRO A 45 0.38 -1.75 13.40
C PRO A 45 -0.06 -1.98 11.94
N LEU A 46 -0.88 -1.08 11.40
CA LEU A 46 -1.29 -1.07 9.98
C LEU A 46 -0.09 -1.00 9.01
N LEU A 47 1.06 -0.47 9.44
CA LEU A 47 2.27 -0.39 8.62
C LEU A 47 3.00 -1.74 8.49
N SER A 48 2.56 -2.76 9.22
CA SER A 48 3.06 -4.13 9.14
C SER A 48 2.02 -5.13 8.59
N ASP A 49 0.78 -4.67 8.37
CA ASP A 49 -0.31 -5.45 7.82
C ASP A 49 -0.61 -4.98 6.39
N TYR A 50 0.03 -5.63 5.42
CA TYR A 50 -0.09 -5.28 4.01
C TYR A 50 -1.54 -5.37 3.50
N ARG A 51 -2.27 -6.42 3.88
CA ARG A 51 -3.65 -6.62 3.43
C ARG A 51 -4.59 -5.60 4.07
N GLY A 52 -4.46 -5.36 5.36
CA GLY A 52 -5.24 -4.33 6.07
C GLY A 52 -4.96 -2.92 5.53
N PHE A 53 -3.70 -2.61 5.22
CA PHE A 53 -3.32 -1.34 4.61
C PHE A 53 -3.99 -1.14 3.25
N LEU A 54 -3.90 -2.13 2.35
CA LEU A 54 -4.56 -2.08 1.04
C LEU A 54 -6.08 -1.94 1.17
N ALA A 55 -6.73 -2.72 2.05
CA ALA A 55 -8.17 -2.60 2.26
C ALA A 55 -8.58 -1.19 2.71
N THR A 56 -7.80 -0.59 3.61
CA THR A 56 -8.02 0.80 4.06
C THR A 56 -7.80 1.78 2.90
N MET A 57 -6.77 1.56 2.09
CA MET A 57 -6.46 2.41 0.94
C MET A 57 -7.55 2.33 -0.14
N LYS A 58 -8.09 1.14 -0.42
CA LYS A 58 -9.26 0.94 -1.29
C LYS A 58 -10.47 1.72 -0.78
N GLN A 59 -10.74 1.66 0.52
CA GLN A 59 -11.85 2.41 1.13
C GLN A 59 -11.66 3.93 1.05
N VAL A 60 -10.46 4.44 1.29
CA VAL A 60 -10.18 5.88 1.36
C VAL A 60 -10.08 6.52 -0.02
N PHE A 61 -9.44 5.83 -0.97
CA PHE A 61 -9.16 6.37 -2.30
C PHE A 61 -10.01 5.77 -3.42
N GLY A 62 -10.90 4.83 -3.11
CA GLY A 62 -11.77 4.19 -4.10
C GLY A 62 -11.00 3.38 -5.14
N TRP A 63 -9.87 2.75 -4.76
CA TRP A 63 -9.15 1.86 -5.66
C TRP A 63 -9.96 0.58 -5.83
N GLU A 64 -10.72 0.48 -6.93
CA GLU A 64 -11.18 -0.82 -7.43
C GLU A 64 -9.95 -1.54 -8.00
N GLU A 65 -9.76 -2.80 -7.62
CA GLU A 65 -8.91 -3.66 -8.43
C GLU A 65 -9.63 -3.74 -9.78
N ASP A 66 -9.02 -3.21 -10.84
CA ASP A 66 -9.45 -3.57 -12.18
C ASP A 66 -9.35 -5.11 -12.24
N GLU A 67 -10.50 -5.80 -12.12
CA GLU A 67 -10.65 -7.23 -12.42
C GLU A 67 -10.49 -7.42 -13.93
N ASP A 68 -9.33 -7.07 -14.49
CA ASP A 68 -9.02 -7.28 -15.90
C ASP A 68 -7.62 -7.88 -16.01
N PHE A 69 -7.56 -9.20 -15.84
CA PHE A 69 -6.53 -10.09 -16.39
C PHE A 69 -7.18 -11.13 -17.30
#